data_AF-A0A849RIF1-F1
#
_entry.id   AF-A0A849RIF1-F1
#
_cell.length_a   1.000
_cell.length_b   1.000
_cell.length_c   1.000
_cell.angle_alpha   90.00
_cell.angle_beta   90.00
_cell.angle_gamma   90.00
#
_symmetry.space_group_name_H-M   'P 1'
#
loop_
_entity.id
_entity.type
_entity.pdbx_description
1 polymer ?
#
loop_
_entity_poly.entity_id
_entity_poly.type
_entity_poly.pdbx_seq_one_letter_code
_entity_poly.pdbx_strand_id
1 'polypeptide(L)'
;MKRFHIHIGVEKLEEAICFYSALFGVAPVKTKPDYAKWMLDDPRVNFAISTRAKKKGVDHLGIQVEEESELNELRSRLERADMTVLEEGTTICCYARSDKSWVQDPAGIPWETYRTMEDAQFFSDSMDSTEGACCTPDAPAQLISLKPSASKGGR
;
A
#
# COMPACT_ATOMS: atom_id res chain seq x y z
N MET A 1 -16.15 -3.84 3.94
CA MET A 1 -15.62 -2.53 4.46
C MET A 1 -14.20 -2.40 3.92
N LYS A 2 -13.70 -1.19 3.64
CA LYS A 2 -12.30 -1.02 3.18
C LYS A 2 -11.34 -1.05 4.37
N ARG A 3 -10.08 -1.46 4.18
CA ARG A 3 -9.05 -1.58 5.24
C ARG A 3 -7.88 -0.66 4.91
N PHE A 4 -7.44 0.12 5.89
CA PHE A 4 -6.29 1.01 5.69
C PHE A 4 -5.01 0.19 5.61
N HIS A 5 -4.15 0.50 4.66
CA HIS A 5 -2.85 -0.12 4.52
C HIS A 5 -1.74 0.90 4.79
N ILE A 6 -0.71 0.46 5.51
CA ILE A 6 0.53 1.21 5.69
C ILE A 6 1.69 0.24 5.65
N HIS A 7 2.72 0.63 4.91
CA HIS A 7 4.01 -0.05 4.89
C HIS A 7 5.09 0.89 5.43
N ILE A 8 5.82 0.43 6.44
CA ILE A 8 6.91 1.18 7.06
C ILE A 8 8.25 0.51 6.81
N GLY A 9 9.20 1.27 6.29
CA GLY A 9 10.59 0.87 6.23
C GLY A 9 11.25 0.93 7.60
N VAL A 10 11.84 -0.19 8.02
CA VAL A 10 12.52 -0.33 9.32
C VAL A 10 13.96 -0.77 9.12
N GLU A 11 14.83 -0.44 10.06
CA GLU A 11 16.25 -0.81 9.99
C GLU A 11 16.50 -2.24 10.48
N LYS A 12 15.86 -2.63 11.58
CA LYS A 12 15.99 -3.96 12.18
C LYS A 12 14.62 -4.57 12.39
N LEU A 13 14.36 -5.65 11.66
CA LEU A 13 13.04 -6.27 11.63
C LEU A 13 12.63 -6.80 13.00
N GLU A 14 13.53 -7.50 13.70
CA GLU A 14 13.25 -8.14 14.98
C GLU A 14 12.89 -7.13 16.07
N GLU A 15 13.65 -6.03 16.17
CA GLU A 15 13.36 -4.93 17.10
C GLU A 15 12.00 -4.29 16.80
N ALA A 16 11.68 -4.09 15.51
CA ALA A 16 10.41 -3.53 15.08
C ALA A 16 9.23 -4.49 15.34
N ILE A 17 9.38 -5.79 15.09
CA ILE A 17 8.36 -6.80 15.40
C ILE A 17 8.03 -6.78 16.90
N CYS A 18 9.06 -6.73 17.76
CA CYS A 18 8.88 -6.65 19.20
C CYS A 18 8.05 -5.42 19.58
N PHE A 19 8.43 -4.24 19.08
CA PHE A 19 7.73 -2.99 19.33
C PHE A 19 6.27 -3.02 18.86
N TYR A 20 6.02 -3.36 17.59
CA TYR A 20 4.66 -3.31 17.02
C TYR A 20 3.75 -4.40 17.58
N SER A 21 4.28 -5.57 17.91
CA SER A 21 3.48 -6.61 18.58
C SER A 21 3.05 -6.18 19.98
N ALA A 22 3.92 -5.48 20.71
CA ALA A 22 3.56 -4.89 22.00
C ALA A 22 2.52 -3.77 21.85
N LEU A 23 2.68 -2.91 20.84
CA LEU A 23 1.75 -1.82 20.55
C LEU A 23 0.35 -2.32 20.16
N PHE A 24 0.27 -3.34 19.31
CA PHE A 24 -1.00 -3.89 18.83
C PHE A 24 -1.59 -4.96 19.77
N GLY A 25 -0.81 -5.45 20.74
CA GLY A 25 -1.21 -6.53 21.62
C GLY A 25 -1.34 -7.90 20.92
N VAL A 26 -0.86 -8.02 19.69
CA VAL A 26 -0.95 -9.25 18.88
C VAL A 26 0.30 -9.47 18.03
N ALA A 27 0.63 -10.74 17.80
CA ALA A 27 1.73 -11.13 16.92
C ALA A 27 1.38 -10.88 15.43
N PRO A 28 2.38 -10.71 14.54
CA PRO A 28 2.14 -10.61 13.10
C PRO A 28 1.49 -11.89 12.57
N VAL A 29 0.58 -11.73 11.61
CA VAL A 29 -0.06 -12.84 10.90
C VAL A 29 0.87 -13.45 9.83
N LYS A 30 1.92 -12.72 9.44
CA LYS A 30 2.95 -13.19 8.50
C LYS A 30 4.31 -12.62 8.90
N THR A 31 5.32 -13.48 8.93
CA THR A 31 6.72 -13.10 9.17
C THR A 31 7.62 -13.78 8.15
N LYS A 32 8.62 -13.05 7.67
CA LYS A 32 9.69 -13.46 6.75
C LYS A 32 11.01 -12.81 7.22
N PRO A 33 12.18 -13.22 6.69
CA PRO A 33 13.47 -12.67 7.14
C PRO A 33 13.59 -11.13 7.02
N ASP A 34 12.84 -10.51 6.12
CA ASP A 34 12.90 -9.09 5.76
C ASP A 34 11.54 -8.38 5.82
N TYR A 35 10.48 -9.07 6.27
CA TYR A 35 9.10 -8.56 6.21
C TYR A 35 8.23 -9.12 7.35
N ALA A 36 7.34 -8.28 7.89
CA ALA A 36 6.27 -8.72 8.79
C ALA A 36 4.96 -7.97 8.53
N LYS A 37 3.83 -8.64 8.76
CA LYS A 37 2.48 -8.10 8.52
C LYS A 37 1.52 -8.40 9.67
N TRP A 38 0.69 -7.43 10.01
CA TRP A 38 -0.46 -7.56 10.91
C TRP A 38 -1.75 -7.24 10.16
N MET A 39 -2.82 -7.96 10.53
CA MET A 39 -4.19 -7.70 10.08
C MET A 39 -5.03 -7.42 11.32
N LEU A 40 -5.22 -6.13 11.63
CA LEU A 40 -5.87 -5.65 12.85
C LEU A 40 -7.32 -5.29 12.55
N ASP A 41 -8.30 -5.70 13.36
CA ASP A 41 -9.70 -5.34 13.11
C ASP A 41 -10.14 -4.04 13.81
N ASP A 42 -9.46 -3.66 14.90
CA ASP A 42 -9.67 -2.40 15.61
C ASP A 42 -8.33 -1.81 16.10
N PRO A 43 -7.80 -0.75 15.44
CA PRO A 43 -8.32 -0.14 14.22
C PRO A 43 -8.15 -1.07 13.00
N ARG A 44 -9.03 -0.93 12.00
CA ARG A 44 -9.04 -1.81 10.82
C ARG A 44 -7.89 -1.54 9.85
N VAL A 45 -6.74 -2.15 10.11
CA VAL A 45 -5.47 -1.86 9.44
C VAL A 45 -4.81 -3.15 8.92
N ASN A 46 -4.23 -3.07 7.73
CA ASN A 46 -3.21 -3.98 7.22
C ASN A 46 -1.86 -3.27 7.38
N PHE A 47 -1.12 -3.65 8.41
CA PHE A 47 0.13 -3.00 8.78
C PHE A 47 1.31 -3.86 8.36
N ALA A 48 2.23 -3.31 7.58
CA ALA A 48 3.41 -4.01 7.11
C ALA A 48 4.70 -3.27 7.47
N ILE A 49 5.75 -4.02 7.75
CA ILE A 49 7.10 -3.50 7.91
C ILE A 49 8.10 -4.32 7.12
N SER A 50 9.20 -3.70 6.74
CA SER A 50 10.28 -4.40 6.04
C SER A 50 11.62 -3.69 6.13
N THR A 51 12.71 -4.44 5.95
CA THR A 51 14.06 -3.88 5.81
C THR A 51 14.45 -3.53 4.38
N ARG A 52 13.65 -3.95 3.38
CA ARG A 52 13.87 -3.65 1.95
C ARG A 52 13.29 -2.32 1.46
N ALA A 53 12.61 -1.57 2.33
CA ALA A 53 11.91 -0.36 1.93
C ALA A 53 12.91 0.67 1.38
N LYS A 54 12.48 1.46 0.39
CA LYS A 54 13.38 2.44 -0.25
C LYS A 54 13.78 3.54 0.76
N LYS A 55 12.96 3.77 1.78
CA LYS A 55 13.18 4.78 2.84
C LYS A 55 12.81 4.22 4.22
N LYS A 56 13.50 4.70 5.27
CA LYS A 56 13.06 4.52 6.66
C LYS A 56 11.81 5.38 6.92
N GLY A 57 10.87 4.88 7.71
CA GLY A 57 9.59 5.55 7.96
C GLY A 57 8.51 5.12 6.97
N VAL A 58 7.50 5.96 6.75
CA VAL A 58 6.39 5.63 5.83
C VAL A 58 6.95 5.47 4.41
N ASP A 59 6.85 4.25 3.88
CA ASP A 59 7.27 3.92 2.52
C ASP A 59 6.12 4.20 1.54
N HIS A 60 4.93 3.67 1.83
CA HIS A 60 3.70 3.96 1.12
C HIS A 60 2.46 3.70 1.99
N LEU A 61 1.33 4.22 1.52
CA LEU A 61 0.01 4.05 2.12
C LEU A 61 -0.91 3.32 1.15
N GLY A 62 -2.06 2.85 1.63
CA GLY A 62 -3.03 2.30 0.72
C GLY A 62 -4.41 2.03 1.29
N ILE A 63 -5.30 1.62 0.40
CA ILE A 63 -6.65 1.16 0.71
C ILE A 63 -6.82 -0.26 0.13
N GLN A 64 -6.89 -1.23 1.03
CA GLN A 64 -7.21 -2.60 0.70
C GLN A 64 -8.74 -2.75 0.61
N VAL A 65 -9.21 -3.33 -0.48
CA VAL A 65 -10.62 -3.68 -0.70
C VAL A 65 -10.80 -5.20 -0.76
N GLU A 66 -12.04 -5.65 -0.57
CA GLU A 66 -12.40 -7.07 -0.57
C GLU A 66 -12.94 -7.50 -1.93
N GLU A 67 -13.72 -6.62 -2.57
CA GLU A 67 -14.41 -6.89 -3.82
C GLU A 67 -13.85 -6.10 -5.00
N GLU A 68 -13.93 -6.67 -6.19
CA GLU A 68 -13.50 -6.02 -7.43
C GLU A 68 -14.31 -4.74 -7.71
N SER A 69 -15.61 -4.76 -7.40
CA SER A 69 -16.49 -3.60 -7.53
C SER A 69 -16.03 -2.42 -6.67
N GLU A 70 -15.52 -2.67 -5.47
CA GLU A 70 -14.94 -1.64 -4.60
C GLU A 70 -13.64 -1.07 -5.17
N LEU A 71 -12.82 -1.89 -5.84
CA LEU A 71 -11.59 -1.44 -6.50
C LEU A 71 -11.92 -0.55 -7.70
N ASN A 72 -12.89 -0.98 -8.52
CA ASN A 72 -13.36 -0.21 -9.68
C ASN A 72 -13.98 1.14 -9.25
N GLU A 73 -14.73 1.16 -8.14
CA GLU A 73 -15.26 2.40 -7.56
C GLU A 73 -14.13 3.38 -7.19
N LEU A 74 -13.04 2.89 -6.59
CA LEU A 74 -11.87 3.70 -6.24
C LEU A 74 -11.15 4.22 -7.49
N ARG A 75 -10.89 3.36 -8.49
CA ARG A 75 -10.28 3.73 -9.77
C ARG A 75 -11.07 4.84 -10.46
N SER A 76 -12.38 4.66 -10.63
CA SER A 76 -13.25 5.68 -11.24
C SER A 76 -13.30 7.00 -10.44
N ARG A 77 -13.05 6.97 -9.13
CA ARG A 77 -12.94 8.22 -8.34
C ARG A 77 -11.61 8.94 -8.59
N LEU A 78 -10.52 8.20 -8.71
CA LEU A 78 -9.19 8.75 -9.01
C LEU A 78 -9.13 9.32 -10.43
N GLU A 79 -9.66 8.59 -11.41
CA GLU A 79 -9.77 9.05 -12.80
C GLU A 79 -10.58 10.35 -12.93
N ARG A 80 -11.75 10.42 -12.26
CA ARG A 80 -12.58 11.64 -12.26
C ARG A 80 -11.91 12.83 -11.57
N ALA A 81 -10.95 12.57 -10.70
CA ALA A 81 -10.14 13.59 -10.04
C ALA A 81 -8.93 14.01 -10.88
N ASP A 82 -8.80 13.51 -12.12
CA ASP A 82 -7.68 13.76 -13.04
C ASP A 82 -6.34 13.35 -12.42
N MET A 83 -6.36 12.28 -11.61
CA MET A 83 -5.17 11.71 -11.01
C MET A 83 -4.54 10.74 -12.01
N THR A 84 -3.25 10.92 -12.33
CA THR A 84 -2.44 9.97 -13.09
C THR A 84 -2.36 8.66 -12.31
N VAL A 85 -3.22 7.71 -12.68
CA VAL A 85 -3.21 6.36 -12.14
C VAL A 85 -2.19 5.54 -12.92
N LEU A 86 -1.21 4.99 -12.21
CA LEU A 86 -0.39 3.92 -12.76
C LEU A 86 -1.09 2.60 -12.47
N GLU A 87 -1.71 2.02 -13.49
CA GLU A 87 -2.28 0.68 -13.39
C GLU A 87 -1.18 -0.36 -13.52
N GLU A 88 -1.00 -1.15 -12.45
CA GLU A 88 -0.05 -2.27 -12.45
C GLU A 88 -0.75 -3.57 -12.87
N GLY A 89 -2.08 -3.65 -12.69
CA GLY A 89 -2.88 -4.84 -12.97
C GLY A 89 -2.64 -5.94 -11.93
N THR A 90 -2.79 -7.20 -12.35
CA THR A 90 -2.52 -8.36 -11.48
C THR A 90 -1.01 -8.56 -11.35
N THR A 91 -0.49 -8.41 -10.13
CA THR A 91 0.94 -8.58 -9.81
C THR A 91 1.14 -9.38 -8.54
N ILE A 92 2.28 -10.09 -8.43
CA ILE A 92 2.76 -10.66 -7.17
C ILE A 92 3.68 -9.64 -6.52
N CYS A 93 3.31 -9.17 -5.33
CA CYS A 93 4.09 -8.20 -4.56
C CYS A 93 3.85 -8.42 -3.07
N CYS A 94 4.92 -8.42 -2.27
CA CYS A 94 4.91 -8.67 -0.83
C CYS A 94 4.29 -10.03 -0.44
N TYR A 95 4.61 -11.10 -1.17
CA TYR A 95 4.08 -12.44 -0.89
C TYR A 95 2.55 -12.55 -1.04
N ALA A 96 1.96 -11.76 -1.93
CA ALA A 96 0.55 -11.85 -2.28
C ALA A 96 0.33 -11.50 -3.75
N ARG A 97 -0.56 -12.23 -4.44
CA ARG A 97 -1.08 -11.81 -5.74
C ARG A 97 -2.21 -10.82 -5.51
N SER A 98 -2.10 -9.63 -6.10
CA SER A 98 -3.07 -8.56 -5.92
C SER A 98 -3.34 -7.85 -7.25
N ASP A 99 -4.56 -7.35 -7.42
CA ASP A 99 -4.86 -6.34 -8.45
C ASP A 99 -4.60 -4.96 -7.84
N LYS A 100 -3.69 -4.18 -8.44
CA LYS A 100 -3.15 -2.94 -7.87
C LYS A 100 -3.21 -1.77 -8.83
N SER A 101 -3.42 -0.59 -8.26
CA SER A 101 -3.25 0.71 -8.91
C SER A 101 -2.55 1.68 -7.96
N TRP A 102 -1.70 2.53 -8.51
CA TRP A 102 -0.91 3.49 -7.75
C TRP A 102 -1.22 4.94 -8.14
N VAL A 103 -1.18 5.83 -7.15
CA VAL A 103 -1.15 7.29 -7.31
C VAL A 103 -0.13 7.88 -6.34
N GLN A 104 0.24 9.15 -6.54
CA GLN A 104 1.07 9.88 -5.59
C GLN A 104 0.28 11.09 -5.05
N ASP A 105 0.34 11.32 -3.74
CA ASP A 105 -0.33 12.46 -3.13
C ASP A 105 0.49 13.77 -3.26
N PRO A 106 -0.09 14.92 -2.89
CA PRO A 106 0.62 16.20 -2.97
C PRO A 106 1.86 16.31 -2.05
N ALA A 107 1.99 15.46 -1.04
CA ALA A 107 3.17 15.38 -0.17
C ALA A 107 4.25 14.44 -0.74
N GLY A 108 3.99 13.79 -1.88
CA GLY A 108 4.89 12.86 -2.53
C GLY A 108 4.82 11.44 -1.96
N ILE A 109 3.84 11.13 -1.11
CA ILE A 109 3.66 9.78 -0.55
C ILE A 109 2.98 8.91 -1.63
N PRO A 110 3.52 7.72 -1.95
CA PRO A 110 2.85 6.77 -2.83
C PRO A 110 1.62 6.16 -2.13
N TRP A 111 0.53 6.03 -2.88
CA TRP A 111 -0.71 5.41 -2.45
C TRP A 111 -1.07 4.26 -3.38
N GLU A 112 -1.31 3.07 -2.82
CA GLU A 112 -1.90 1.93 -3.54
C GLU A 112 -3.37 1.72 -3.20
N THR A 113 -4.18 1.38 -4.20
CA THR A 113 -5.48 0.76 -4.01
C THR A 113 -5.42 -0.64 -4.56
N TYR A 114 -5.78 -1.63 -3.74
CA TYR A 114 -5.60 -3.02 -4.15
C TYR A 114 -6.62 -3.99 -3.57
N ARG A 115 -6.78 -5.09 -4.29
CA ARG A 115 -7.49 -6.27 -3.84
C ARG A 115 -6.51 -7.43 -3.77
N THR A 116 -6.31 -7.98 -2.57
CA THR A 116 -5.52 -9.22 -2.41
C THR A 116 -6.35 -10.40 -2.88
N MET A 117 -5.79 -11.19 -3.80
CA MET A 117 -6.45 -12.37 -4.36
C MET A 117 -5.95 -13.66 -3.70
N GLU A 118 -4.64 -13.82 -3.51
CA GLU A 118 -4.07 -15.00 -2.85
C GLU A 118 -2.71 -14.71 -2.19
N ASP A 119 -2.31 -15.55 -1.24
CA ASP A 119 -0.95 -15.53 -0.70
C ASP A 119 0.04 -16.17 -1.69
N ALA A 120 1.19 -15.55 -1.88
CA ALA A 120 2.27 -16.03 -2.74
C ALA A 120 3.49 -16.46 -1.90
N GLN A 121 4.25 -17.45 -2.40
CA GLN A 121 5.50 -17.88 -1.76
C GLN A 121 6.69 -16.94 -2.07
N PHE A 122 6.59 -16.17 -3.15
CA PHE A 122 7.63 -15.29 -3.66
C PHE A 122 7.33 -13.83 -3.34
N PHE A 123 8.39 -13.04 -3.14
CA PHE A 123 8.28 -11.65 -2.73
C PHE A 123 7.75 -10.74 -3.86
N SER A 124 8.19 -10.96 -5.09
CA SER A 124 7.76 -10.25 -6.30
C SER A 124 7.78 -11.20 -7.50
N ASP A 125 7.13 -10.82 -8.61
CA ASP A 125 7.04 -11.63 -9.83
C ASP A 125 8.38 -11.74 -10.61
N SER A 126 9.40 -10.99 -10.21
CA SER A 126 10.75 -11.07 -10.78
C SER A 126 11.72 -11.76 -9.81
N MET A 127 12.34 -12.86 -10.25
CA MET A 127 13.34 -13.60 -9.46
C MET A 127 14.63 -12.81 -9.15
N ASP A 128 14.75 -11.57 -9.65
CA ASP A 128 15.98 -10.76 -9.62
C ASP A 128 15.79 -9.33 -9.07
N SER A 129 14.62 -8.98 -8.51
CA SER A 129 14.44 -7.65 -7.92
C SER A 129 15.03 -7.57 -6.50
N THR A 130 16.23 -7.00 -6.43
CA THR A 130 16.85 -6.48 -5.21
C THR A 130 16.36 -5.09 -4.83
N GLU A 131 15.41 -4.51 -5.58
CA GLU A 131 14.93 -3.14 -5.39
C GLU A 131 13.51 -3.08 -4.83
N GLY A 132 13.39 -2.58 -3.58
CA GLY A 132 12.13 -2.14 -2.97
C GLY A 132 11.33 -3.20 -2.22
N ALA A 133 10.87 -2.85 -1.00
CA ALA A 133 10.03 -3.70 -0.15
C ALA A 133 8.61 -3.93 -0.68
N CYS A 134 8.21 -3.16 -1.66
CA CYS A 134 6.97 -3.25 -2.40
C CYS A 134 7.34 -2.76 -3.82
N CYS A 135 6.69 -3.28 -4.85
CA CYS A 135 6.81 -2.84 -6.25
C CYS A 135 6.31 -1.40 -6.45
N THR A 136 6.57 -0.50 -5.50
CA THR A 136 6.23 0.91 -5.57
C THR A 136 7.00 1.51 -6.74
N PRO A 137 6.31 1.98 -7.80
CA PRO A 137 6.96 2.53 -8.97
C PRO A 137 7.78 3.75 -8.57
N ASP A 138 8.91 3.96 -9.24
CA ASP A 138 9.59 5.26 -9.16
C ASP A 138 8.66 6.32 -9.74
N ALA A 139 8.45 7.38 -8.96
CA ALA A 139 7.40 8.36 -9.20
C ALA A 139 7.46 8.92 -10.64
N PRO A 140 6.34 8.95 -11.39
CA PRO A 140 6.25 9.81 -12.56
C PRO A 140 6.28 11.26 -12.07
N ALA A 141 7.12 12.08 -12.70
CA ALA A 141 7.43 13.46 -12.30
C ALA A 141 6.29 14.48 -12.54
N GLN A 142 5.03 14.13 -12.31
CA GLN A 142 3.92 15.07 -12.43
C GLN A 142 3.14 15.18 -11.11
N LEU A 143 3.51 16.21 -10.34
CA LEU A 143 2.73 16.73 -9.23
C LEU A 143 1.33 17.10 -9.73
N ILE A 144 0.32 16.40 -9.23
CA ILE A 144 -1.07 16.60 -9.64
C ILE A 144 -1.67 17.71 -8.80
N SER A 145 -1.99 18.83 -9.44
CA SER A 145 -2.76 19.91 -8.82
C SER A 145 -4.24 19.57 -8.93
N LEU A 146 -4.79 18.93 -7.89
CA LEU A 146 -6.24 18.75 -7.76
C LEU A 146 -6.90 20.14 -7.82
N LYS A 147 -7.63 20.43 -8.90
CA LYS A 147 -8.43 21.66 -8.96
C LYS A 147 -9.51 21.55 -7.88
N PRO A 148 -9.60 22.49 -6.92
CA PRO A 148 -10.66 22.44 -5.92
C PRO A 148 -12.01 22.45 -6.63
N SER A 149 -12.84 21.45 -6.32
CA SER A 149 -14.22 21.39 -6.82
C SER A 149 -14.92 22.67 -6.42
N ALA A 150 -15.37 23.45 -7.41
CA ALA A 150 -16.12 24.67 -7.16
C ALA A 150 -17.39 24.30 -6.39
N SER A 151 -17.42 24.59 -5.09
CA SER A 151 -18.65 24.51 -4.31
C SER A 151 -19.67 25.42 -4.97
N LYS A 152 -20.74 24.84 -5.53
CA LYS A 152 -21.92 25.61 -5.92
C LYS A 152 -22.52 26.17 -4.63
N GLY A 153 -22.10 27.37 -4.26
CA GLY A 153 -22.78 28.20 -3.27
C GLY A 153 -24.14 28.58 -3.82
N GLY A 154 -25.17 27.83 -3.42
CA GLY A 154 -26.56 28.21 -3.61
C GLY A 154 -26.91 29.31 -2.60
N ARG A 155 -27.45 30.41 -3.13
CA ARG A 155 -28.14 31.45 -2.34
C ARG A 155 -29.47 30.92 -1.80
#